data_AF-A0A9K3DBE4-F1
#
_entry.id   AF-A0A9K3DBE4-F1
#
_cell.length_a   1.000
_cell.length_b   1.000
_cell.length_c   1.000
_cell.angle_alpha   90.00
_cell.angle_beta   90.00
_cell.angle_gamma   90.00
#
_symmetry.space_group_name_H-M   'P 1'
#
loop_
_entity.id
_entity.type
_entity.pdbx_description
1 polymer ?
#
loop_
_entity_poly.entity_id
_entity_poly.type
_entity_poly.pdbx_seq_one_letter_code
_entity_poly.pdbx_strand_id
1 'polypeptide(L)'
;SDSDSIGRPHIADALVSEGHCTDRTECFDKWLGTGCPAYVKVPAPLPATKCIALARSCGCVCSWAHPMQSRMTQGNGLEQALKDM
;
A
#
# COMPACT_ATOMS: atom_id res chain seq x y z
N SER A 1 10.32 17.60 11.37
CA SER A 1 9.23 18.44 10.83
C SER A 1 8.20 17.49 10.25
N ASP A 2 7.25 17.08 11.09
CA ASP A 2 5.96 16.41 10.79
C ASP A 2 5.93 15.40 9.64
N SER A 3 6.64 14.29 9.80
CA SER A 3 6.52 13.11 8.93
C SER A 3 5.50 12.10 9.46
N ASP A 4 4.40 12.55 10.07
CA ASP A 4 3.29 11.67 10.40
C ASP A 4 2.39 11.54 9.17
N SER A 5 2.78 10.63 8.29
CA SER A 5 1.95 10.28 7.14
C SER A 5 0.66 9.63 7.62
N ILE A 6 -0.44 10.39 7.65
CA ILE A 6 -1.74 9.86 8.07
C ILE A 6 -2.23 8.82 7.05
N GLY A 7 -2.11 7.54 7.40
CA GLY A 7 -2.70 6.42 6.67
C GLY A 7 -3.96 5.84 7.32
N ARG A 8 -4.59 4.90 6.60
CA ARG A 8 -5.73 4.10 7.07
C ARG A 8 -5.50 3.39 8.43
N PRO A 9 -4.28 2.96 8.82
CA PRO A 9 -4.06 2.42 10.15
C PRO A 9 -4.45 3.39 11.28
N HIS A 10 -4.24 4.70 11.13
CA HIS A 10 -4.64 5.69 12.14
C HIS A 10 -6.16 5.85 12.23
N ILE A 11 -6.87 5.71 11.11
CA ILE A 11 -8.34 5.69 11.11
C ILE A 11 -8.85 4.43 11.81
N ALA A 12 -8.20 3.28 11.58
CA ALA A 12 -8.54 2.04 12.28
C ALA A 12 -8.33 2.17 13.79
N ASP A 13 -7.24 2.81 14.22
CA ASP A 13 -6.99 3.10 15.64
C ASP A 13 -8.09 3.96 16.27
N ALA A 14 -8.51 5.02 15.57
CA ALA A 14 -9.60 5.87 16.02
C ALA A 14 -10.91 5.08 16.16
N LEU A 15 -11.27 4.28 15.16
CA LEU A 15 -12.48 3.45 15.18
C LEU A 15 -12.48 2.41 16.31
N VAL A 16 -11.34 1.81 16.62
CA VAL A 16 -11.20 0.88 17.75
C VAL A 16 -11.33 1.65 19.07
N SER A 17 -10.70 2.81 19.20
CA SER A 17 -10.74 3.62 20.42
C SER A 17 -12.14 4.13 20.77
N GLU A 18 -12.95 4.43 19.75
CA GLU A 18 -14.35 4.84 19.88
C GLU A 18 -15.32 3.64 20.04
N GLY A 19 -14.79 2.41 20.02
CA GLY A 19 -15.58 1.18 20.22
C GLY A 19 -16.39 0.73 19.00
N HIS A 20 -16.11 1.25 17.80
CA HIS A 20 -16.78 0.85 16.56
C HIS A 20 -16.25 -0.48 15.97
N CYS A 21 -15.04 -0.90 16.33
CA CYS A 21 -14.46 -2.22 16.03
C CYS A 21 -13.77 -2.77 17.28
N THR A 22 -13.65 -4.10 17.36
CA THR A 22 -12.87 -4.80 18.39
C THR A 22 -11.36 -4.76 18.13
N ASP A 23 -10.95 -4.78 16.86
CA ASP A 23 -9.56 -4.65 16.45
C ASP A 23 -9.39 -4.01 15.06
N ARG A 24 -8.14 -3.75 14.66
CA ARG A 24 -7.82 -3.17 13.35
C ARG A 24 -8.27 -4.06 12.19
N THR A 25 -8.19 -5.38 12.33
CA THR A 25 -8.55 -6.33 11.28
C THR A 25 -10.03 -6.18 10.94
N GLU A 26 -10.89 -6.16 11.96
CA GLU A 26 -12.33 -5.94 11.80
C GLU A 26 -12.63 -4.60 11.11
N CYS A 27 -11.88 -3.54 11.46
CA CYS A 27 -12.03 -2.25 10.80
C CYS A 27 -11.65 -2.30 9.30
N PHE A 28 -10.59 -3.02 8.93
CA PHE A 28 -10.23 -3.20 7.52
C PHE A 28 -11.25 -4.08 6.79
N ASP A 29 -11.78 -5.12 7.42
CA ASP A 29 -12.76 -6.00 6.78
C ASP A 29 -14.10 -5.30 6.56
N LYS A 30 -14.57 -4.50 7.53
CA LYS A 30 -15.87 -3.83 7.45
C LYS A 30 -15.83 -2.51 6.68
N TRP A 31 -14.78 -1.70 6.84
CA TRP A 31 -14.83 -0.28 6.45
C TRP A 31 -13.67 0.16 5.55
N LEU A 32 -12.43 -0.18 5.90
CA LEU A 32 -11.22 0.48 5.35
C LEU A 32 -10.50 -0.34 4.26
N GLY A 33 -10.88 -1.61 4.10
CA GLY A 33 -10.33 -2.55 3.14
C GLY A 33 -10.66 -2.20 1.69
N THR A 34 -9.93 -2.80 0.75
CA THR A 34 -10.17 -2.49 -0.67
C THR A 34 -11.57 -2.95 -1.08
N GLY A 35 -12.42 -2.00 -1.51
CA GLY A 35 -13.81 -2.28 -1.87
C GLY A 35 -14.82 -2.10 -0.73
N CYS A 36 -14.37 -1.77 0.49
CA CYS A 36 -15.24 -1.46 1.62
C CYS A 36 -15.75 0.00 1.54
N PRO A 37 -16.83 0.35 2.28
CA PRO A 37 -17.51 1.64 2.13
C PRO A 37 -16.64 2.88 2.35
N ALA A 38 -15.64 2.80 3.23
CA ALA A 38 -14.74 3.90 3.55
C ALA A 38 -13.39 3.81 2.80
N TYR A 39 -13.31 3.01 1.74
CA TYR A 39 -12.12 2.93 0.89
C TYR A 39 -12.09 4.03 -0.17
N VAL A 40 -11.13 4.94 -0.03
CA VAL A 40 -10.79 5.93 -1.05
C VAL A 40 -9.47 5.56 -1.71
N LYS A 41 -9.51 5.32 -3.03
CA LYS A 41 -8.30 5.01 -3.80
C LYS A 41 -7.48 6.29 -3.98
N VAL A 42 -6.34 6.36 -3.30
CA VAL A 42 -5.34 7.41 -3.54
C VAL A 42 -4.51 7.00 -4.76
N PRO A 43 -4.47 7.80 -5.84
CA PRO A 43 -3.64 7.50 -7.00
C PRO A 43 -2.17 7.51 -6.58
N ALA A 44 -1.40 6.55 -7.11
CA ALA A 44 0.05 6.60 -6.96
C ALA A 44 0.57 7.88 -7.64
N PRO A 45 1.44 8.65 -6.98
CA PRO A 45 1.90 9.93 -7.51
C PRO A 45 2.74 9.77 -8.78
N LEU A 46 3.41 8.63 -8.94
CA LEU A 46 4.27 8.31 -10.07
C LEU A 46 4.15 6.82 -10.47
N PRO A 47 4.24 6.48 -11.77
CA PRO A 47 4.43 5.11 -12.22
C PRO A 47 5.72 4.50 -11.63
N ALA A 48 5.70 3.21 -11.33
CA ALA A 48 6.83 2.50 -10.73
C ALA A 48 8.15 2.66 -11.52
N THR A 49 8.09 2.62 -12.85
CA THR A 49 9.26 2.81 -13.74
C THR A 49 9.92 4.17 -13.55
N LYS A 50 9.13 5.24 -13.38
CA LYS A 50 9.66 6.58 -13.11
C LYS A 50 10.28 6.67 -11.71
N CYS A 51 9.66 6.05 -10.70
CA CYS A 51 10.22 5.98 -9.35
C CYS A 51 11.58 5.26 -9.34
N ILE A 52 11.70 4.13 -10.04
CA ILE A 52 12.94 3.36 -10.14
C ILE A 52 14.01 4.15 -10.87
N ALA A 53 13.68 4.80 -12.00
CA ALA A 53 14.62 5.64 -12.73
C ALA A 53 15.17 6.80 -11.88
N LEU A 54 14.30 7.49 -11.13
CA LEU A 54 14.71 8.55 -10.19
C LEU A 54 15.62 7.99 -9.09
N ALA A 55 15.24 6.89 -8.45
CA ALA A 55 16.05 6.26 -7.41
C ALA A 55 17.43 5.83 -7.93
N ARG A 56 17.50 5.19 -9.10
CA ARG A 56 18.76 4.80 -9.75
C ARG A 56 19.63 6.02 -10.08
N SER A 57 19.04 7.15 -10.50
CA SER A 57 19.79 8.40 -10.77
C SER A 57 20.47 8.97 -9.53
N CYS A 58 19.98 8.64 -8.34
CA CYS A 58 20.57 9.01 -7.06
C CYS A 58 21.52 7.93 -6.51
N GLY A 59 21.79 6.84 -7.25
CA GLY A 59 22.61 5.72 -6.80
C GLY A 59 21.92 4.76 -5.83
N CYS A 60 20.59 4.85 -5.68
CA CYS A 60 19.83 3.98 -4.78
C CYS A 60 19.59 2.59 -5.38
N VAL A 61 19.45 1.59 -4.50
CA VAL A 61 18.98 0.25 -4.85
C VAL A 61 17.48 0.15 -4.57
N CYS A 62 16.71 -0.34 -5.54
CA CYS A 62 15.28 -0.57 -5.38
C CYS A 62 15.01 -2.02 -4.96
N SER A 63 14.10 -2.21 -4.00
CA SER A 63 13.64 -3.54 -3.55
C SER A 63 12.12 -3.62 -3.60
N TRP A 64 11.58 -4.78 -3.96
CA TRP A 64 10.13 -5.03 -3.98
C TRP A 64 9.66 -5.47 -2.58
N ALA A 65 8.90 -4.62 -1.91
CA ALA A 65 8.31 -4.94 -0.62
C ALA A 65 7.16 -5.97 -0.73
N HIS A 66 7.15 -6.93 0.18
CA HIS A 66 6.11 -7.96 0.36
C HIS A 66 5.60 -8.59 -0.95
N PRO A 67 6.49 -9.22 -1.76
CA PRO A 67 6.12 -9.73 -3.08
C PRO A 67 4.93 -10.68 -3.01
N MET A 68 4.87 -11.56 -2.00
CA MET A 68 3.76 -12.52 -1.88
C MET A 68 2.39 -11.93 -1.57
N GLN A 69 2.35 -10.68 -1.08
CA GLN A 69 1.10 -9.97 -0.82
C GLN A 69 0.70 -9.06 -1.99
N SER A 70 1.60 -8.85 -2.94
CA SER A 70 1.30 -8.04 -4.11
C SER A 70 0.31 -8.78 -5.01
N ARG A 71 -0.78 -8.10 -5.36
CA ARG A 71 -1.81 -8.63 -6.27
C ARG A 71 -1.24 -8.93 -7.68
N MET A 72 -0.05 -8.42 -7.99
CA MET A 72 0.70 -8.68 -9.23
C MET A 72 1.33 -10.08 -9.28
N THR A 73 1.39 -10.81 -8.16
CA THR A 73 1.99 -12.17 -8.12
C THR A 73 0.97 -13.28 -8.36
N GLN A 74 -0.28 -12.94 -8.64
CA GLN A 74 -1.27 -13.90 -9.12
C GLN A 74 -0.93 -14.27 -10.58
N GLY A 75 -0.52 -15.52 -10.82
CA GLY A 75 -0.07 -16.00 -12.14
C GLY A 75 1.35 -15.53 -12.49
N ASN A 76 1.63 -15.34 -13.79
CA ASN A 76 2.99 -15.07 -14.31
C ASN A 76 3.47 -13.62 -14.09
N GLY A 77 2.75 -12.81 -13.31
CA GLY A 77 3.01 -11.37 -13.18
C GLY A 77 4.33 -11.01 -12.48
N LEU A 78 4.88 -11.93 -11.67
CA LEU A 78 6.25 -11.81 -11.13
C LEU A 78 7.31 -11.83 -12.22
N GLU A 79 7.21 -12.83 -13.11
CA GLU A 79 8.18 -13.04 -14.17
C GLU A 79 8.13 -11.90 -15.19
N GLN A 80 6.93 -11.39 -15.48
CA GLN A 80 6.77 -10.24 -16.36
C GLN A 80 7.33 -8.96 -15.73
N ALA A 81 7.06 -8.69 -14.46
CA ALA A 81 7.59 -7.53 -13.76
C ALA A 81 9.12 -7.54 -13.67
N LEU A 82 9.75 -8.72 -13.55
CA LEU A 82 11.21 -8.86 -13.60
C LEU A 82 11.80 -8.59 -14.99
N LYS A 83 11.08 -8.94 -16.06
CA LYS A 83 11.50 -8.67 -17.45
C LYS A 83 11.35 -7.19 -17.83
N ASP A 84 10.44 -6.48 -17.18
CA ASP A 84 10.12 -5.07 -17.46
C ASP A 84 10.95 -4.06 -16.62
N MET A 85 11.79 -4.53 -15.69
CA MET A 85 12.64 -3.73 -14.76
C MET A 85 14.08 -3.52 -15.25
#